data_AF-A0A8T3WPZ1-F1
#
_entry.id   AF-A0A8T3WPZ1-F1
#
_cell.length_a   1.000
_cell.length_b   1.000
_cell.length_c   1.000
_cell.angle_alpha   90.00
_cell.angle_beta   90.00
_cell.angle_gamma   90.00
#
_symmetry.space_group_name_H-M   'P 1'
#
loop_
_entity.id
_entity.type
_entity.pdbx_description
1 polymer ?
#
loop_
_entity_poly.entity_id
_entity_poly.type
_entity_poly.pdbx_seq_one_letter_code
_entity_poly.pdbx_strand_id
1 'polypeptide(L)'
;MEQIIKVNKSDYIKYSRFVVRKLHRSTCYGKGSMYEENVAAGLPDTGIAKKVLAALIKQKIVCKKKKEHGWKYYLNMERLDKIKEIIKETGKNSIIPLSLFL
;
A
#
# COMPACT_ATOMS: atom_id res chain seq x y z
N MET A 1 -5.31 15.49 20.92
CA MET A 1 -3.99 15.77 20.31
C MET A 1 -3.64 14.61 19.39
N GLU A 2 -3.84 14.75 18.08
CA GLU A 2 -3.31 13.75 17.13
C GLU A 2 -1.79 13.86 17.12
N GLN A 3 -1.10 12.82 17.60
CA GLN A 3 0.35 12.75 17.44
C GLN A 3 0.68 12.71 15.94
N ILE A 4 1.44 13.70 15.47
CA ILE A 4 1.92 13.74 14.09
C ILE A 4 3.03 12.69 13.96
N ILE A 5 2.65 11.44 13.74
CA ILE A 5 3.61 10.36 13.46
C ILE A 5 4.32 10.71 12.15
N LYS A 6 5.55 11.20 12.26
CA LYS A 6 6.40 11.58 11.13
C LYS A 6 7.09 10.33 10.62
N VAL A 7 6.51 9.71 9.59
CA VAL A 7 7.14 8.56 8.91
C VAL A 7 8.27 9.09 8.05
N ASN A 8 9.49 8.62 8.28
CA ASN A 8 10.62 9.00 7.44
C ASN A 8 10.48 8.40 6.02
N LYS A 9 11.21 8.94 5.05
CA LYS A 9 11.07 8.55 3.64
C LYS A 9 11.32 7.05 3.43
N SER A 10 12.37 6.50 4.04
CA SER A 10 12.73 5.08 3.93
C SER A 10 11.65 4.15 4.46
N ASP A 11 11.04 4.50 5.59
CA ASP A 11 9.96 3.73 6.21
C ASP A 11 8.71 3.78 5.36
N TYR A 12 8.40 4.94 4.79
CA TYR A 12 7.26 5.10 3.89
C TYR A 12 7.37 4.17 2.67
N ILE A 13 8.55 4.11 2.06
CA ILE A 13 8.85 3.22 0.94
C ILE A 13 8.72 1.75 1.37
N LYS A 14 9.33 1.41 2.51
CA LYS A 14 9.29 0.05 3.08
C LYS A 14 7.85 -0.41 3.31
N TYR A 15 7.01 0.42 3.93
CA TYR A 15 5.62 0.10 4.24
C TYR A 15 4.73 0.09 3.00
N SER A 16 4.97 0.99 2.04
CA SER A 16 4.26 0.97 0.74
C SER A 16 4.51 -0.33 0.00
N ARG A 17 5.78 -0.77 -0.10
CA ARG A 17 6.13 -2.07 -0.70
C ARG A 17 5.51 -3.23 0.06
N PHE A 18 5.52 -3.18 1.39
CA PHE A 18 4.89 -4.21 2.22
C PHE A 18 3.40 -4.37 1.88
N VAL A 19 2.64 -3.27 1.88
CA VAL A 19 1.20 -3.29 1.57
C VAL A 19 0.92 -3.82 0.17
N VAL A 20 1.64 -3.32 -0.85
CA VAL A 20 1.45 -3.76 -2.24
C VAL A 20 1.78 -5.24 -2.40
N ARG A 21 2.88 -5.72 -1.82
CA ARG A 21 3.24 -7.15 -1.85
C ARG A 21 2.22 -8.02 -1.14
N LYS A 22 1.70 -7.56 0.00
CA LYS A 22 0.70 -8.30 0.77
C LYS A 22 -0.59 -8.49 -0.02
N LEU A 23 -1.09 -7.42 -0.63
CA LEU A 23 -2.25 -7.48 -1.52
C LEU A 23 -2.00 -8.36 -2.75
N HIS A 24 -0.81 -8.27 -3.37
CA HIS A 24 -0.45 -9.12 -4.51
C HIS A 24 -0.45 -10.61 -4.14
N ARG A 25 0.25 -10.98 -3.07
CA ARG A 25 0.36 -12.38 -2.60
C ARG A 25 -1.00 -12.97 -2.23
N SER A 26 -1.90 -12.11 -1.76
CA SER A 26 -3.28 -12.48 -1.41
C SER A 26 -4.24 -12.36 -2.59
N THR A 27 -3.73 -12.28 -3.82
CA THR A 27 -4.49 -12.16 -5.08
C THR A 27 -5.59 -11.09 -5.03
N CYS A 28 -5.35 -9.99 -4.30
CA CYS A 28 -6.29 -8.89 -4.12
C CYS A 28 -6.32 -7.98 -5.36
N TYR A 29 -6.80 -8.55 -6.46
CA TYR A 29 -7.03 -7.93 -7.76
C TYR A 29 -8.45 -8.22 -8.21
N GLY A 30 -9.04 -7.33 -9.02
CA GLY A 30 -10.39 -7.54 -9.58
C GLY A 30 -11.43 -7.83 -8.50
N LYS A 31 -11.84 -9.10 -8.37
CA LYS A 31 -12.79 -9.56 -7.34
C LYS A 31 -12.17 -9.69 -5.95
N GLY A 32 -10.87 -9.98 -5.86
CA GLY A 32 -10.12 -10.13 -4.60
C GLY A 32 -9.95 -8.81 -3.86
N SER A 33 -10.07 -8.83 -2.54
CA SER A 33 -9.89 -7.64 -1.69
C SER A 33 -9.80 -8.00 -0.22
N MET A 34 -9.11 -7.17 0.57
CA MET A 34 -8.77 -7.43 1.97
C MET A 34 -9.24 -6.30 2.89
N TYR A 35 -9.74 -6.62 4.09
CA TYR A 35 -10.15 -5.61 5.08
C TYR A 35 -8.96 -4.78 5.60
N GLU A 36 -9.21 -3.53 5.99
CA GLU A 36 -8.20 -2.59 6.49
C GLU A 36 -7.29 -3.20 7.56
N GLU A 37 -7.88 -3.84 8.57
CA GLU A 37 -7.19 -4.52 9.67
C GLU A 37 -6.19 -5.57 9.17
N ASN A 38 -6.59 -6.37 8.18
CA ASN A 38 -5.76 -7.40 7.60
C ASN A 38 -4.65 -6.80 6.72
N VAL A 39 -4.90 -5.66 6.06
CA VAL A 39 -3.84 -4.96 5.31
C VAL A 39 -2.83 -4.33 6.26
N ALA A 40 -3.31 -3.72 7.35
CA ALA A 40 -2.50 -3.06 8.37
C ALA A 40 -1.70 -4.05 9.23
N ALA A 41 -2.15 -5.29 9.36
CA ALA A 41 -1.45 -6.32 10.14
C ALA A 41 0.00 -6.50 9.65
N GLY A 42 0.96 -6.30 10.56
CA GLY A 42 2.40 -6.33 10.26
C GLY A 42 3.04 -4.96 10.00
N LEU A 43 2.27 -3.88 10.02
CA LEU A 43 2.79 -2.51 10.13
C LEU A 43 2.93 -2.11 11.61
N PRO A 44 3.87 -1.20 11.95
CA PRO A 44 4.16 -0.85 13.34
C PRO A 44 3.01 -0.11 14.05
N ASP A 45 2.16 0.59 13.30
CA ASP A 45 1.07 1.38 13.86
C ASP A 45 -0.07 1.58 12.85
N THR A 46 -1.30 1.66 13.34
CA THR A 46 -2.52 1.82 12.53
C THR A 46 -2.59 3.19 11.85
N GLY A 47 -2.10 4.25 12.49
CA GLY A 47 -1.97 5.59 11.90
C GLY A 47 -0.97 5.61 10.73
N ILE A 48 0.15 4.89 10.86
CA ILE A 48 1.09 4.69 9.75
C ILE A 48 0.42 3.94 8.60
N ALA A 49 -0.30 2.86 8.89
CA ALA A 49 -1.03 2.09 7.88
C ALA A 49 -2.02 2.96 7.10
N LYS A 50 -2.81 3.78 7.80
CA LYS A 50 -3.76 4.72 7.19
C LYS A 50 -3.08 5.73 6.28
N LYS A 51 -1.95 6.32 6.69
CA LYS A 51 -1.18 7.28 5.87
C LYS A 51 -0.61 6.62 4.61
N VAL A 52 -0.06 5.42 4.73
CA VAL A 52 0.48 4.66 3.59
C VAL A 52 -0.64 4.30 2.62
N LEU A 53 -1.76 3.77 3.10
CA LEU A 53 -2.92 3.44 2.27
C LEU A 53 -3.50 4.67 1.58
N ALA A 54 -3.62 5.80 2.28
CA ALA A 54 -4.15 7.03 1.72
C ALA A 54 -3.33 7.51 0.52
N ALA A 55 -1.99 7.49 0.60
CA ALA A 55 -1.19 7.93 -0.54
C ALA A 55 -1.07 6.86 -1.65
N LEU A 56 -1.09 5.56 -1.34
CA LEU A 56 -1.23 4.52 -2.38
C LEU A 56 -2.55 4.65 -3.15
N ILE A 57 -3.63 5.08 -2.49
CA ILE A 57 -4.90 5.42 -3.13
C ILE A 57 -4.78 6.68 -3.98
N LYS A 58 -4.15 7.75 -3.44
CA LYS A 58 -3.91 8.98 -4.20
C LYS A 58 -3.13 8.71 -5.49
N GLN A 59 -2.16 7.81 -5.44
CA GLN A 59 -1.35 7.37 -6.58
C GLN A 59 -2.07 6.39 -7.52
N LYS A 60 -3.31 6.00 -7.19
CA LYS A 60 -4.12 5.00 -7.89
C LYS A 60 -3.48 3.61 -7.97
N ILE A 61 -2.57 3.27 -7.06
CA ILE A 61 -1.95 1.93 -6.96
C ILE A 61 -2.89 0.98 -6.23
N VAL A 62 -3.51 1.46 -5.15
CA VAL A 62 -4.49 0.74 -4.35
C VAL A 62 -5.86 1.39 -4.52
N CYS A 63 -6.89 0.59 -4.62
CA CYS A 63 -8.28 1.01 -4.58
C CYS A 63 -8.92 0.57 -3.26
N LYS A 64 -9.95 1.29 -2.82
CA LYS A 64 -10.77 0.91 -1.66
C LYS A 64 -12.24 0.82 -2.04
N LYS A 65 -12.97 -0.11 -1.43
CA LYS A 65 -14.42 -0.26 -1.54
C LYS A 65 -15.05 -0.40 -0.17
N LYS A 66 -16.17 0.29 0.06
CA LYS A 66 -16.93 0.18 1.31
C LYS A 66 -17.69 -1.14 1.32
N LYS A 67 -17.69 -1.80 2.47
CA LYS A 67 -18.47 -3.00 2.81
C LYS A 67 -19.10 -2.80 4.19
N GLU A 68 -19.99 -3.72 4.55
CA GLU A 68 -20.74 -3.72 5.81
C GLU A 68 -19.81 -3.56 7.04
N HIS A 69 -18.78 -4.41 7.15
CA HIS A 69 -17.83 -4.37 8.26
C HIS A 69 -16.63 -3.43 8.04
N GLY A 70 -16.70 -2.46 7.12
CA GLY A 70 -15.63 -1.47 6.93
C GLY A 70 -15.08 -1.39 5.51
N TRP A 71 -13.82 -1.00 5.39
CA TRP A 71 -13.17 -0.79 4.08
C TRP A 71 -12.38 -2.01 3.66
N LYS A 72 -12.54 -2.39 2.39
CA LYS A 72 -11.69 -3.39 1.72
C LYS A 72 -10.80 -2.73 0.68
N TYR A 73 -9.56 -3.19 0.60
CA TYR A 73 -8.53 -2.68 -0.29
C TYR A 73 -8.09 -3.75 -1.29
N TYR A 74 -7.72 -3.30 -2.48
CA TYR A 74 -7.27 -4.15 -3.58
C TYR A 74 -6.36 -3.35 -4.52
N LEU A 75 -5.57 -4.04 -5.34
CA LEU A 75 -4.65 -3.41 -6.28
C LEU A 75 -5.37 -2.98 -7.56
N ASN A 76 -4.99 -1.82 -8.09
CA ASN A 76 -5.54 -1.29 -9.32
C ASN A 76 -4.90 -1.96 -10.55
N MET A 77 -5.70 -2.70 -11.31
CA MET A 77 -5.23 -3.39 -12.52
C MET A 77 -4.76 -2.44 -13.62
N GLU A 78 -5.28 -1.21 -13.68
CA GLU A 78 -4.80 -0.18 -14.62
C GLU A 78 -3.36 0.26 -14.34
N ARG A 79 -2.84 -0.06 -13.16
CA ARG A 79 -1.50 0.30 -12.70
C ARG A 79 -0.63 -0.93 -12.47
N LEU A 80 -0.96 -2.05 -13.11
CA LEU A 80 -0.29 -3.34 -12.93
C LEU A 80 1.22 -3.25 -13.20
N ASP A 81 1.66 -2.47 -14.19
CA ASP A 81 3.09 -2.33 -14.50
C ASP A 81 3.85 -1.70 -13.33
N LYS A 82 3.34 -0.60 -12.77
CA LYS A 82 3.93 0.03 -11.58
C LYS A 82 3.86 -0.88 -10.35
N ILE A 83 2.78 -1.64 -10.20
CA ILE A 83 2.66 -2.64 -9.12
C ILE A 83 3.76 -3.69 -9.27
N LYS A 84 3.98 -4.21 -10.48
CA LYS A 84 5.06 -5.17 -10.77
C LYS A 84 6.42 -4.56 -10.48
N GLU A 85 6.68 -3.30 -10.82
CA GLU A 85 7.93 -2.60 -10.46
C GLU A 85 8.15 -2.57 -8.94
N ILE A 86 7.17 -2.09 -8.18
CA ILE A 86 7.22 -2.01 -6.70
C ILE A 86 7.50 -3.39 -6.08
N ILE A 87 6.94 -4.45 -6.66
CA ILE A 87 7.10 -5.82 -6.16
C ILE A 87 8.45 -6.40 -6.54
N LYS A 88 8.90 -6.18 -7.78
CA LYS A 88 10.16 -6.68 -8.36
C LYS A 88 11.38 -6.07 -7.68
N GLU A 89 11.29 -4.84 -7.19
CA GLU A 89 12.35 -4.20 -6.40
C GLU A 89 12.72 -5.00 -5.14
N THR A 90 13.71 -5.86 -5.26
CA THR A 90 14.20 -6.71 -4.17
C THR A 90 15.72 -6.53 -4.06
N GLY A 91 16.20 -6.00 -2.93
CA GLY A 91 17.64 -5.84 -2.65
C GLY A 91 18.13 -4.39 -2.53
N LYS A 92 19.41 -4.22 -2.12
CA LYS A 92 20.05 -2.94 -1.73
C LYS A 92 20.06 -1.85 -2.81
N ASN A 93 19.86 -2.20 -4.08
CA ASN A 93 19.86 -1.26 -5.22
C ASN A 93 18.44 -1.07 -5.78
N SER A 94 17.52 -0.58 -4.95
CA SER A 94 16.16 -0.26 -5.41
C SER A 94 16.11 1.15 -6.02
N ILE A 95 16.01 1.26 -7.35
CA ILE A 95 15.71 2.53 -8.02
C ILE A 95 14.20 2.74 -7.94
N ILE A 96 13.78 3.39 -6.85
CA ILE A 96 12.37 3.73 -6.67
C ILE A 96 12.02 4.65 -7.83
N PRO A 97 11.05 4.30 -8.69
CA PRO A 97 10.62 5.22 -9.71
C PRO A 97 10.10 6.48 -8.99
N LEU A 98 10.69 7.64 -9.29
CA LEU A 98 10.29 8.94 -8.75
C LEU A 98 8.78 9.22 -8.92
N SER A 99 8.10 8.45 -9.78
CA SER A 99 6.65 8.46 -9.94
C SER A 99 5.84 8.03 -8.71
N LEU A 100 6.45 7.50 -7.64
CA LEU A 100 5.81 7.36 -6.33
C LEU A 100 5.69 8.69 -5.56
N PHE A 101 6.30 9.77 -6.05
CA PHE A 101 6.41 11.04 -5.35
C PHE A 101 5.71 12.22 -6.06
N LEU A 102 5.08 11.99 -7.22
CA LEU A 102 4.26 12.97 -7.96
C LEU A 102 2.77 12.81 -7.64
#